data_AF-A0A8X6KL05-F1
#
_entry.id   AF-A0A8X6KL05-F1
#
_cell.length_a   1.000
_cell.length_b   1.000
_cell.length_c   1.000
_cell.angle_alpha   90.00
_cell.angle_beta   90.00
_cell.angle_gamma   90.00
#
_symmetry.space_group_name_H-M   'P 1'
#
loop_
_entity.id
_entity.type
_entity.pdbx_description
1 polymer ?
#
loop_
_entity_poly.entity_id
_entity_poly.type
_entity_poly.pdbx_seq_one_letter_code
_entity_poly.pdbx_strand_id
1 'polypeptide(L)'
;MYDRCNGNALRTAREYARRYPSHHPPDVIVIRRLDDRLRNTGSVWPTANPHDTGIPRSGLTVAQADAILHGVKETPVVSTRTLDREMTSTKKSTVHRLLRSERLYPFRYTTM
;
A
#
# COMPACT_ATOMS: atom_id res chain seq x y z
N MET A 1 -9.35 28.28 -1.88
CA MET A 1 -10.73 28.48 -2.39
C MET A 1 -11.75 28.33 -1.27
N TYR A 2 -11.57 27.34 -0.39
CA TYR A 2 -12.41 27.10 0.79
C TYR A 2 -12.51 28.31 1.74
N ASP A 3 -11.39 28.95 2.08
CA ASP A 3 -11.40 30.15 2.94
C ASP A 3 -12.12 31.34 2.30
N ARG A 4 -11.95 31.55 0.98
CA ARG A 4 -12.72 32.55 0.21
C ARG A 4 -14.23 32.26 0.24
N CYS A 5 -14.59 31.00 0.49
CA CYS A 5 -15.96 30.56 0.67
C CYS A 5 -16.43 30.58 2.14
N ASN A 6 -15.69 31.24 3.05
CA ASN A 6 -15.96 31.34 4.48
C ASN A 6 -16.09 29.96 5.15
N GLY A 7 -15.26 28.99 4.74
CA GLY A 7 -15.32 27.62 5.26
C GLY A 7 -16.59 26.86 4.86
N ASN A 8 -17.33 27.33 3.85
CA ASN A 8 -18.52 26.63 3.37
C ASN A 8 -18.17 25.70 2.20
N ALA A 9 -18.22 24.39 2.47
CA ALA A 9 -17.89 23.35 1.49
C ALA A 9 -18.86 23.32 0.30
N LEU A 10 -20.15 23.55 0.51
CA LEU A 10 -21.14 23.58 -0.58
C LEU A 10 -20.92 24.79 -1.49
N ARG A 11 -20.66 25.96 -0.90
CA ARG A 11 -20.34 27.18 -1.66
C ARG A 11 -19.05 26.97 -2.45
N THR A 12 -18.05 26.32 -1.85
CA THR A 12 -16.79 25.98 -2.50
C THR A 12 -16.99 25.06 -3.71
N ALA A 13 -17.81 24.02 -3.60
CA ALA A 13 -18.12 23.11 -4.71
C ALA A 13 -18.82 23.85 -5.87
N ARG A 14 -19.78 24.74 -5.56
CA ARG A 14 -20.48 25.55 -6.57
C ARG A 14 -19.53 26.52 -7.27
N GLU A 15 -18.67 27.21 -6.52
CA GLU A 15 -17.66 28.10 -7.09
C GLU A 15 -16.63 27.31 -7.93
N TYR A 16 -16.30 26.09 -7.53
CA TYR A 16 -15.42 25.21 -8.31
C TYR A 16 -16.06 24.86 -9.66
N ALA A 17 -17.32 24.43 -9.66
CA ALA A 17 -18.06 24.13 -10.89
C ALA A 17 -18.19 25.37 -11.81
N ARG A 18 -18.41 26.56 -11.24
CA ARG A 18 -18.45 27.82 -12.01
C ARG A 18 -17.12 28.13 -12.68
N ARG A 19 -16.01 27.94 -11.96
CA ARG A 19 -14.66 28.26 -12.43
C ARG A 19 -14.12 27.21 -13.40
N TYR A 20 -14.52 25.95 -13.26
CA TYR A 20 -14.03 24.81 -14.02
C TYR A 20 -15.20 23.99 -14.59
N PRO A 21 -15.92 24.53 -15.60
CA PRO A 21 -17.17 23.92 -16.09
C PRO A 21 -16.98 22.57 -16.79
N SER A 22 -15.78 22.27 -17.28
CA SER A 22 -15.44 20.98 -17.90
C SER A 22 -15.08 19.88 -16.89
N HIS A 23 -15.01 20.19 -15.59
CA HIS A 23 -14.64 19.23 -14.54
C HIS A 23 -15.83 18.93 -13.62
N HIS A 24 -15.91 17.69 -13.13
CA HIS A 24 -16.86 17.35 -12.08
C HIS A 24 -16.41 18.03 -10.76
N PRO A 25 -17.28 18.79 -10.08
CA PRO A 25 -16.92 19.41 -8.82
C PRO A 25 -16.67 18.34 -7.75
N PRO A 26 -15.69 18.57 -6.85
CA PRO A 26 -15.45 17.64 -5.75
C PRO A 26 -16.63 17.62 -4.76
N ASP A 27 -16.87 16.46 -4.16
CA ASP A 27 -17.86 16.29 -3.10
C ASP A 27 -17.56 17.21 -1.90
N VAL A 28 -18.61 17.72 -1.28
CA VAL A 28 -18.60 18.49 -0.03
C VAL A 28 -17.80 17.77 1.06
N ILE A 29 -17.91 16.44 1.16
CA ILE A 29 -17.16 15.63 2.14
C ILE A 29 -15.65 15.67 1.84
N VAL A 30 -15.26 15.60 0.56
CA VAL A 30 -13.84 15.66 0.16
C VAL A 30 -13.25 17.03 0.49
N ILE A 31 -14.00 18.10 0.22
CA ILE A 31 -13.58 19.47 0.53
C ILE A 31 -13.34 19.64 2.04
N ARG A 32 -14.26 19.16 2.88
CA ARG A 32 -14.12 19.22 4.34
C ARG A 32 -12.90 18.43 4.83
N ARG A 33 -12.76 17.17 4.39
CA ARG A 33 -11.62 16.33 4.77
C ARG A 33 -10.28 16.92 4.35
N LEU A 34 -10.25 17.62 3.22
CA LEU A 34 -9.05 18.29 2.74
C LEU A 34 -8.69 19.50 3.62
N ASP A 35 -9.68 20.30 4.04
CA ASP A 35 -9.47 21.40 5.00
C ASP A 35 -9.05 20.89 6.38
N ASP A 36 -9.73 19.88 6.91
CA ASP A 36 -9.38 19.24 8.18
C ASP A 36 -7.93 18.75 8.16
N ARG A 37 -7.52 18.12 7.05
CA ARG A 37 -6.14 17.63 6.92
C ARG A 37 -5.13 18.76 6.86
N LEU A 38 -5.43 19.79 6.08
CA LEU A 38 -4.57 20.96 5.97
C LEU A 38 -4.39 21.66 7.33
N ARG A 39 -5.47 21.80 8.12
CA ARG A 39 -5.42 22.42 9.45
C ARG A 39 -4.68 21.56 10.47
N ASN A 40 -4.93 20.26 10.49
CA ASN A 40 -4.41 19.38 11.53
C ASN A 40 -2.98 18.88 11.26
N THR A 41 -2.61 18.71 9.98
CA THR A 41 -1.31 18.12 9.60
C THR A 41 -0.45 19.04 8.75
N GLY A 42 -0.96 20.19 8.31
CA GLY A 42 -0.27 21.08 7.37
C GLY A 42 -0.15 20.52 5.94
N SER A 43 -0.76 19.37 5.66
CA SER A 43 -0.61 18.64 4.40
C SER A 43 -1.96 18.36 3.75
N VAL A 44 -1.99 18.37 2.41
CA VAL A 44 -3.14 17.95 1.61
C VAL A 44 -3.05 16.48 1.19
N TRP A 45 -1.92 15.83 1.41
CA TRP A 45 -1.70 14.43 1.04
C TRP A 45 -2.57 13.48 1.84
N PRO A 46 -3.12 12.40 1.25
CA PRO A 46 -3.87 11.38 2.01
C PRO A 46 -3.13 10.93 3.28
N THR A 47 -3.85 10.85 4.41
CA THR A 47 -3.26 10.42 5.69
C THR A 47 -2.82 8.96 5.63
N ALA A 48 -3.58 8.11 4.94
CA ALA A 48 -3.16 6.76 4.63
C ALA A 48 -2.41 6.78 3.29
N ASN A 49 -1.22 6.18 3.27
CA ASN A 49 -0.51 5.91 2.04
C ASN A 49 -1.40 5.01 1.16
N PRO A 50 -1.66 5.35 -0.11
CA PRO A 50 -2.46 4.52 -1.01
C PRO A 50 -1.93 3.08 -1.14
N HIS A 51 -0.63 2.89 -0.89
CA HIS A 51 0.02 1.58 -0.88
C HIS A 51 -0.22 0.77 0.40
N ASP A 52 -0.57 1.43 1.50
CA ASP A 52 -0.84 0.79 2.80
C ASP A 52 -2.34 0.49 2.97
N THR A 53 -3.19 1.03 2.10
CA THR A 53 -4.61 0.70 2.05
C THR A 53 -4.85 -0.58 1.27
N GLY A 54 -5.00 -1.70 1.99
CA GLY A 54 -5.45 -2.98 1.42
C GLY A 54 -5.23 -4.16 2.36
N ILE A 55 -5.97 -5.25 2.13
CA ILE A 55 -5.69 -6.54 2.80
C ILE A 55 -4.32 -7.04 2.30
N PRO A 56 -3.41 -7.46 3.19
CA PRO A 56 -2.15 -8.06 2.79
C PRO A 56 -2.40 -9.22 1.83
N ARG A 57 -1.98 -9.06 0.57
CA ARG A 57 -2.27 -9.98 -0.53
C ARG A 57 -1.53 -11.32 -0.45
N SER A 58 -0.69 -11.52 0.57
CA SER A 58 0.08 -12.74 0.72
C SER A 58 -0.79 -13.90 1.18
N GLY A 59 -1.88 -13.65 1.93
CA GLY A 59 -2.63 -14.71 2.61
C GLY A 59 -1.78 -15.49 3.62
N LEU A 60 -0.57 -14.99 3.92
CA LEU A 60 0.36 -15.55 4.91
C LEU A 60 0.05 -14.92 6.25
N THR A 61 0.03 -15.74 7.30
CA THR A 61 0.13 -15.21 8.66
C THR A 61 1.53 -14.66 8.90
N VAL A 62 1.67 -13.74 9.86
CA VAL A 62 2.98 -13.15 10.22
C VAL A 62 3.99 -14.26 10.56
N ALA A 63 3.57 -15.26 11.35
CA ALA A 63 4.41 -16.40 11.71
C ALA A 63 4.90 -17.21 10.51
N GLN A 64 4.06 -17.40 9.48
CA GLN A 64 4.47 -18.09 8.26
C GLN A 64 5.47 -17.26 7.45
N ALA A 65 5.27 -15.94 7.36
CA ALA A 65 6.22 -15.07 6.69
C ALA A 65 7.58 -15.09 7.39
N ASP A 66 7.61 -15.00 8.73
CA ASP A 66 8.85 -15.03 9.51
C ASP A 66 9.59 -16.37 9.37
N ALA A 67 8.88 -17.50 9.38
CA ALA A 67 9.47 -18.82 9.17
C ALA A 67 10.17 -18.92 7.79
N ILE A 68 9.55 -18.41 6.73
CA ILE A 68 10.15 -18.36 5.38
C ILE A 68 11.42 -17.49 5.39
N LEU A 69 11.33 -16.29 5.96
CA LEU A 69 12.43 -15.34 5.99
C LEU A 69 13.61 -15.87 6.80
N HIS A 70 13.33 -16.53 7.93
CA HIS A 70 14.36 -17.16 8.76
C HIS A 70 15.03 -18.32 8.02
N GLY A 71 14.26 -19.21 7.39
CA GLY A 71 14.82 -20.34 6.62
C GLY A 71 15.75 -19.88 5.49
N VAL A 72 15.38 -18.80 4.78
CA VAL A 72 16.21 -18.22 3.71
C VAL A 72 17.46 -17.52 4.25
N LYS A 73 17.37 -16.85 5.41
CA LYS A 73 18.53 -16.20 6.03
C LYS A 73 19.56 -17.22 6.51
N GLU A 74 19.11 -18.30 7.15
CA GLU A 74 19.99 -19.39 7.62
C GLU A 74 20.60 -20.18 6.45
N THR A 75 19.82 -20.40 5.40
CA THR A 75 20.24 -21.21 4.25
C THR A 75 19.87 -20.53 2.92
N PRO A 76 20.71 -19.60 2.43
CA PRO A 76 20.42 -18.84 1.21
C PRO A 76 20.47 -19.68 -0.09
N VAL A 77 20.97 -20.92 0.01
CA VAL A 77 21.11 -21.86 -1.11
C VAL A 77 19.79 -22.59 -1.44
N VAL A 78 18.77 -22.43 -0.60
CA VAL A 78 17.50 -23.15 -0.74
C VAL A 78 16.69 -22.59 -1.91
N SER A 79 16.16 -23.50 -2.74
CA SER A 79 15.31 -23.09 -3.85
C SER A 79 13.94 -22.60 -3.36
N THR A 80 13.37 -21.62 -4.06
CA THR A 80 12.00 -21.16 -3.79
C THR A 80 10.94 -22.27 -3.97
N ARG A 81 11.24 -23.32 -4.74
CA ARG A 81 10.37 -24.50 -4.90
C ARG A 81 10.46 -25.47 -3.71
N THR A 82 11.60 -25.55 -3.04
CA THR A 82 11.77 -26.38 -1.83
C THR A 82 11.02 -25.76 -0.66
N LEU A 83 11.11 -24.43 -0.48
CA LEU A 83 10.36 -23.69 0.55
C LEU A 83 8.84 -23.82 0.35
N ASP A 84 8.38 -23.78 -0.90
CA ASP A 84 6.97 -24.02 -1.26
C ASP A 84 6.50 -25.42 -0.84
N ARG A 85 7.36 -26.43 -0.97
CA ARG A 85 7.04 -27.82 -0.64
C ARG A 85 7.10 -28.10 0.86
N GLU A 86 8.01 -27.47 1.58
CA GLU A 86 8.13 -27.58 3.04
C GLU A 86 6.97 -26.89 3.76
N MET A 87 6.42 -25.83 3.16
CA MET A 87 5.30 -25.07 3.70
C MET A 87 4.04 -25.35 2.89
N THR A 88 3.50 -26.56 3.07
CA THR A 88 2.34 -27.22 2.41
C THR A 88 1.12 -26.33 2.08
N SER A 89 0.99 -25.13 2.66
CA SER A 89 -0.15 -24.22 2.48
C SER A 89 0.18 -22.89 1.77
N THR A 90 1.40 -22.70 1.26
CA THR A 90 1.78 -21.45 0.56
C THR A 90 1.91 -21.70 -0.94
N LYS A 91 1.58 -20.71 -1.77
CA LYS A 91 1.86 -20.75 -3.21
C LYS A 91 3.25 -20.17 -3.49
N LYS A 92 4.00 -20.77 -4.42
CA LYS A 92 5.29 -20.24 -4.90
C LYS A 92 5.29 -18.74 -5.22
N SER A 93 4.22 -18.24 -5.85
CA SER A 93 4.07 -16.82 -6.19
C SER A 93 4.05 -15.90 -4.97
N THR A 94 3.49 -16.39 -3.86
CA THR A 94 3.42 -15.69 -2.58
C THR A 94 4.79 -15.64 -1.92
N VAL A 95 5.48 -16.79 -1.84
CA VAL A 95 6.87 -16.88 -1.35
C VAL A 95 7.77 -15.94 -2.13
N HIS A 96 7.69 -15.97 -3.47
CA HIS A 96 8.48 -15.10 -4.32
C HIS A 96 8.18 -13.61 -4.09
N ARG A 97 6.91 -13.23 -3.86
CA ARG A 97 6.54 -11.84 -3.58
C ARG A 97 7.09 -11.37 -2.22
N LEU A 98 7.00 -12.22 -1.19
CA LEU A 98 7.55 -11.97 0.15
C LEU A 98 9.07 -11.78 0.11
N LEU A 99 9.79 -12.67 -0.58
CA LEU A 99 11.24 -12.54 -0.71
C LEU A 99 11.63 -11.26 -1.45
N ARG A 100 10.86 -10.85 -2.47
CA ARG A 100 11.10 -9.60 -3.20
C ARG A 100 10.84 -8.35 -2.35
N SER A 101 9.82 -8.35 -1.48
CA SER A 101 9.57 -7.21 -0.59
C SER A 101 10.70 -7.02 0.41
N GLU A 102 11.26 -8.12 0.92
CA GLU A 102 12.40 -8.12 1.84
C GLU A 102 13.77 -8.06 1.14
N ARG A 103 13.78 -7.89 -0.19
CA ARG A 103 15.02 -7.82 -1.01
C ARG A 103 15.94 -9.05 -0.87
N LEU A 104 15.37 -10.22 -0.61
CA LEU A 104 16.08 -11.50 -0.54
C LEU A 104 16.05 -12.22 -1.89
N TYR A 105 17.22 -12.69 -2.34
CA TYR A 105 17.40 -13.40 -3.60
C TYR A 105 18.13 -14.73 -3.35
N PRO A 106 17.40 -15.80 -2.99
CA PRO A 106 18.00 -17.13 -2.86
C PRO A 106 18.63 -17.57 -4.18
N PHE A 107 19.82 -18.16 -4.12
CA PHE A 107 20.59 -18.55 -5.29
C PHE A 107 21.00 -20.03 -5.17
N ARG A 108 21.14 -20.72 -6.30
CA ARG A 108 21.62 -22.10 -6.33
C ARG A 108 22.92 -22.15 -7.12
N TYR A 109 23.97 -22.72 -6.54
CA TYR A 109 25.16 -23.10 -7.29
C TYR A 109 25.11 -24.61 -7.55
N THR A 110 25.51 -25.00 -8.75
CA THR A 110 25.75 -26.39 -9.13
C THR A 110 27.24 -26.63 -9.02
N THR A 111 27.67 -27.45 -8.07
CA THR A 111 29.04 -27.97 -8.03
C THR A 111 29.24 -28.87 -9.25
N MET A 112 30.24 -28.57 -10.08
CA MET A 112 30.69 -29.43 -11.18
C MET A 112 31.59 -30.54 -10.68
#